data_AF-A0A925RRF6-F1
#
_entry.id   AF-A0A925RRF6-F1
#
_cell.length_a   1.000
_cell.length_b   1.000
_cell.length_c   1.000
_cell.angle_alpha   90.00
_cell.angle_beta   90.00
_cell.angle_gamma   90.00
#
_symmetry.space_group_name_H-M   'P 1'
#
loop_
_entity.id
_entity.type
_entity.pdbx_description
1 polymer ?
#
loop_
_entity_poly.entity_id
_entity_poly.type
_entity_poly.pdbx_seq_one_letter_code
_entity_poly.pdbx_strand_id
1 'polypeptide(L)'
;MSHFIRRHSIGLLLCLLAAASNASPFVPPDEGNSPVRRDQLPFDADTMVTLSSHFALLCQNLDLKNGAERRAAAQSLALALALDPASTVARENLNFIVEGKELPKPELGQIIQSKSTIWQIHGWLTTPEAGAHGNLFGDLMGDAAAVLDINHPTAQSLRKSPERGKWENWVAALSSFEEIPITKNDAEMAGNGDTGTTPPIPDPKEQIPKVRLNKAQVTTVLHNYNAKTETWQLQPTIIRMEASETNPEAESDKFQISVSGSAEDQDPLNRFVVKPIKGVLSRLHGSLPAEGKLTLLTGDDHVYALDKNFANLSGPGLVLANSAVSGNETEATVIAELDEEGYLTTPRYLWRMLSKLADGGGGKLVIANDAEEYLTSFLALERPEFFLKYEVLLASTPEQLIALSAAVPSEKQAAAAAKFLEIKSKSPNSSLAAYLSNRFVRQRLQEISEDAPYHLSAKLLALQADGMRPIYLSRKSLAAEIWMAVDPIQAVSSLDLNVITPPAMTRIDKIHGKCRDDLDGLNRYTEAGDRNLLAQAKELNATLRTLSRELRSRSDIYEKYKDVATARAELVSTNRIFRAELSKITGDPLPEAMAAKYLPVPVEE
;
A
#
# COMPACT_ATOMS: atom_id res chain seq x y z
N MET A 1 -6.76 68.26 41.84
CA MET A 1 -5.78 68.94 40.97
C MET A 1 -5.01 67.86 40.22
N SER A 2 -5.04 67.94 38.87
CA SER A 2 -4.18 67.28 37.84
C SER A 2 -4.00 65.75 37.89
N HIS A 3 -4.56 65.00 36.92
CA HIS A 3 -3.92 64.52 35.65
C HIS A 3 -2.90 63.37 35.89
N PHE A 4 -2.75 62.29 35.11
CA PHE A 4 -3.04 62.00 33.69
C PHE A 4 -2.77 60.49 33.39
N ILE A 5 -3.51 59.93 32.43
CA ILE A 5 -3.15 58.92 31.38
C ILE A 5 -2.65 57.51 31.77
N ARG A 6 -3.40 56.47 31.32
CA ARG A 6 -3.06 55.51 30.23
C ARG A 6 -4.30 54.66 29.89
N ARG A 7 -4.89 54.89 28.71
CA ARG A 7 -4.83 54.10 27.45
C ARG A 7 -5.80 52.90 27.45
N HIS A 8 -6.99 53.03 26.85
CA HIS A 8 -7.31 52.90 25.39
C HIS A 8 -7.17 51.43 24.92
N SER A 9 -8.11 50.78 24.22
CA SER A 9 -9.39 51.18 23.62
C SER A 9 -10.13 49.93 23.10
N ILE A 10 -11.46 49.96 23.20
CA ILE A 10 -12.46 49.61 22.16
C ILE A 10 -12.23 48.29 21.40
N GLY A 11 -12.92 47.24 21.85
CA GLY A 11 -13.27 46.07 21.03
C GLY A 11 -14.66 46.27 20.43
N LEU A 12 -14.68 46.62 19.14
CA LEU A 12 -15.85 46.72 18.28
C LEU A 12 -16.45 45.33 18.09
N LEU A 13 -17.74 45.22 18.39
CA LEU A 13 -18.57 44.05 18.17
C LEU A 13 -19.00 43.98 16.69
N LEU A 14 -19.20 42.75 16.20
CA LEU A 14 -19.91 42.29 14.99
C LEU A 14 -19.14 42.03 13.68
N CYS A 15 -18.95 40.71 13.48
CA CYS A 15 -19.41 39.89 12.35
C CYS A 15 -18.81 40.11 10.95
N LEU A 16 -18.06 39.10 10.48
CA LEU A 16 -18.09 38.57 9.11
C LEU A 16 -17.53 37.12 9.16
N LEU A 17 -18.41 36.11 9.11
CA LEU A 17 -18.70 35.29 7.91
C LEU A 17 -17.49 34.43 7.50
N ALA A 18 -17.45 33.22 8.05
CA ALA A 18 -16.71 32.12 7.46
C ALA A 18 -17.24 31.87 6.04
N ALA A 19 -16.35 31.97 5.04
CA ALA A 19 -16.61 31.41 3.74
C ALA A 19 -16.51 29.88 3.87
N ALA A 20 -17.64 29.24 4.19
CA ALA A 20 -17.79 27.81 4.09
C ALA A 20 -17.61 27.41 2.61
N SER A 21 -16.58 26.63 2.32
CA SER A 21 -16.50 25.90 1.05
C SER A 21 -17.62 24.86 1.07
N ASN A 22 -18.67 25.09 0.28
CA ASN A 22 -19.83 24.22 0.14
C ASN A 22 -19.42 22.86 -0.46
N ALA A 23 -19.00 21.91 0.38
CA ALA A 23 -19.01 20.50 0.02
C ALA A 23 -20.42 19.97 0.29
N SER A 24 -21.13 19.66 -0.78
CA SER A 24 -22.47 19.09 -0.73
C SER A 24 -22.51 17.79 0.10
N PRO A 25 -23.45 17.60 1.05
CA PRO A 25 -23.55 16.41 1.88
C PRO A 25 -23.78 15.16 1.03
N PHE A 26 -22.75 14.34 0.92
CA PHE A 26 -22.82 12.99 0.35
C PHE A 26 -22.37 11.99 1.41
N VAL A 27 -23.20 10.99 1.69
CA VAL A 27 -22.90 9.91 2.64
C VAL A 27 -22.62 8.64 1.86
N PRO A 28 -21.41 8.05 1.97
CA PRO A 28 -21.08 6.81 1.26
C PRO A 28 -21.90 5.61 1.79
N PRO A 29 -22.13 4.58 0.97
CA PRO A 29 -22.78 3.36 1.41
C PRO A 29 -21.88 2.56 2.37
N ASP A 30 -22.49 1.78 3.26
CA ASP A 30 -21.78 0.90 4.20
C ASP A 30 -21.42 -0.44 3.53
N GLU A 31 -20.15 -0.67 3.27
CA GLU A 31 -19.68 -1.88 2.58
C GLU A 31 -19.86 -3.17 3.41
N GLY A 32 -20.05 -3.07 4.72
CA GLY A 32 -20.13 -4.23 5.63
C GLY A 32 -21.53 -4.83 5.78
N ASN A 33 -22.58 -4.08 5.42
CA ASN A 33 -23.97 -4.41 5.77
C ASN A 33 -24.87 -4.70 4.54
N SER A 34 -24.29 -5.16 3.43
CA SER A 34 -25.08 -5.43 2.22
C SER A 34 -26.10 -6.58 2.44
N PRO A 35 -27.40 -6.36 2.15
CA PRO A 35 -28.41 -7.40 2.14
C PRO A 35 -28.29 -8.33 0.92
N VAL A 36 -27.41 -8.02 -0.03
CA VAL A 36 -27.22 -8.78 -1.27
C VAL A 36 -26.23 -9.91 -1.02
N ARG A 37 -26.69 -11.15 -1.18
CA ARG A 37 -25.87 -12.35 -1.09
C ARG A 37 -25.48 -12.81 -2.49
N ARG A 38 -24.26 -12.49 -2.91
CA ARG A 38 -23.73 -12.81 -4.26
C ARG A 38 -23.87 -14.28 -4.63
N ASP A 39 -23.69 -15.17 -3.64
CA ASP A 39 -23.83 -16.62 -3.78
C ASP A 39 -25.26 -17.11 -4.03
N GLN A 40 -26.26 -16.25 -3.81
CA GLN A 40 -27.69 -16.57 -3.89
C GLN A 40 -28.42 -15.79 -4.99
N LEU A 41 -27.69 -14.97 -5.75
CA LEU A 41 -28.23 -14.30 -6.91
C LEU A 41 -28.38 -15.29 -8.08
N PRO A 42 -29.43 -15.17 -8.89
CA PRO A 42 -29.66 -16.07 -10.00
C PRO A 42 -28.88 -15.62 -11.26
N PHE A 43 -27.61 -15.24 -11.08
CA PHE A 43 -26.70 -14.76 -12.11
C PHE A 43 -25.35 -15.46 -12.02
N ASP A 44 -24.67 -15.65 -13.15
CA ASP A 44 -23.26 -16.03 -13.18
C ASP A 44 -22.34 -14.84 -12.83
N ALA A 45 -21.06 -15.13 -12.60
CA ALA A 45 -20.08 -14.13 -12.20
C ALA A 45 -19.86 -13.03 -13.26
N ASP A 46 -19.89 -13.37 -14.54
CA ASP A 46 -19.67 -12.40 -15.63
C ASP A 46 -20.86 -11.45 -15.75
N THR A 47 -22.07 -11.96 -15.57
CA THR A 47 -23.30 -11.14 -15.50
C THR A 47 -23.25 -10.17 -14.31
N MET A 48 -22.75 -10.61 -13.15
CA MET A 48 -22.59 -9.74 -11.97
C MET A 48 -21.57 -8.62 -12.20
N VAL A 49 -20.41 -8.92 -12.82
CA VAL A 49 -19.39 -7.91 -13.17
C VAL A 49 -19.94 -6.91 -14.20
N THR A 50 -20.70 -7.41 -15.19
CA THR A 50 -21.33 -6.58 -16.21
C THR A 50 -22.37 -5.63 -15.60
N LEU A 51 -23.24 -6.15 -14.72
CA LEU A 51 -24.21 -5.35 -13.98
C LEU A 51 -23.55 -4.30 -13.08
N SER A 52 -22.47 -4.68 -12.38
CA SER A 52 -21.69 -3.75 -11.57
C SER A 52 -21.17 -2.57 -12.40
N SER A 53 -20.62 -2.87 -13.58
CA SER A 53 -20.14 -1.85 -14.52
C SER A 53 -21.25 -0.92 -15.00
N HIS A 54 -22.45 -1.45 -15.28
CA HIS A 54 -23.60 -0.63 -15.68
C HIS A 54 -24.06 0.32 -14.57
N PHE A 55 -24.12 -0.12 -13.31
CA PHE A 55 -24.48 0.76 -12.19
C PHE A 55 -23.43 1.84 -11.94
N ALA A 56 -22.14 1.48 -11.98
CA ALA A 56 -21.05 2.44 -11.83
C ALA A 56 -21.11 3.50 -12.95
N LEU A 57 -21.36 3.09 -14.19
CA LEU A 57 -21.50 3.99 -15.33
C LEU A 57 -22.73 4.91 -15.23
N LEU A 58 -23.89 4.38 -14.84
CA LEU A 58 -25.09 5.22 -14.70
C LEU A 58 -24.97 6.26 -13.56
N CYS A 59 -24.20 5.97 -12.51
CA CYS A 59 -23.88 6.94 -11.48
C CYS A 59 -23.16 8.18 -12.04
N GLN A 60 -22.30 8.01 -13.04
CA GLN A 60 -21.56 9.12 -13.68
C GLN A 60 -22.45 10.07 -14.49
N ASN A 61 -23.69 9.66 -14.80
CA ASN A 61 -24.66 10.49 -15.50
C ASN A 61 -25.50 11.37 -14.55
N LEU A 62 -25.27 11.30 -13.23
CA LEU A 62 -25.98 12.13 -12.25
C LEU A 62 -25.26 13.47 -12.03
N ASP A 63 -26.03 14.55 -11.91
CA ASP A 63 -25.53 15.90 -11.64
C ASP A 63 -25.24 16.12 -10.13
N LEU A 64 -25.76 15.24 -9.26
CA LEU A 64 -25.58 15.25 -7.80
C LEU A 64 -26.00 16.55 -7.11
N LYS A 65 -26.87 17.33 -7.76
CA LYS A 65 -27.28 18.66 -7.28
C LYS A 65 -28.32 18.60 -6.16
N ASN A 66 -29.13 17.54 -6.14
CA ASN A 66 -30.18 17.35 -5.15
C ASN A 66 -29.96 16.06 -4.33
N GLY A 67 -30.54 16.00 -3.14
CA GLY A 67 -30.38 14.87 -2.23
C GLY A 67 -30.86 13.54 -2.83
N ALA A 68 -31.85 13.57 -3.72
CA ALA A 68 -32.35 12.36 -4.39
C ALA A 68 -31.32 11.78 -5.37
N GLU A 69 -30.63 12.62 -6.15
CA GLU A 69 -29.53 12.20 -7.04
C GLU A 69 -28.33 11.71 -6.24
N ARG A 70 -27.97 12.37 -5.13
CA ARG A 70 -26.88 11.92 -4.26
C ARG A 70 -27.18 10.57 -3.60
N ARG A 71 -28.41 10.38 -3.11
CA ARG A 71 -28.86 9.08 -2.59
C ARG A 71 -28.85 8.01 -3.69
N ALA A 72 -29.34 8.33 -4.89
CA ALA A 72 -29.35 7.39 -6.01
C ALA A 72 -27.93 6.99 -6.45
N ALA A 73 -26.98 7.92 -6.41
CA ALA A 73 -25.57 7.62 -6.63
C ALA A 73 -25.03 6.66 -5.57
N ALA A 74 -25.31 6.91 -4.28
CA ALA A 74 -24.93 6.00 -3.20
C ALA A 74 -25.56 4.60 -3.37
N GLN A 75 -26.84 4.51 -3.72
CA GLN A 75 -27.53 3.24 -4.00
C GLN A 75 -26.93 2.49 -5.20
N SER A 76 -26.60 3.21 -6.28
CA SER A 76 -26.02 2.62 -7.49
C SER A 76 -24.62 2.07 -7.22
N LEU A 77 -23.79 2.82 -6.49
CA LEU A 77 -22.44 2.39 -6.14
C LEU A 77 -22.46 1.27 -5.09
N ALA A 78 -23.43 1.28 -4.16
CA ALA A 78 -23.65 0.17 -3.24
C ALA A 78 -23.96 -1.14 -3.99
N LEU A 79 -24.86 -1.08 -4.98
CA LEU A 79 -25.19 -2.24 -5.80
C LEU A 79 -24.00 -2.70 -6.65
N ALA A 80 -23.25 -1.75 -7.23
CA ALA A 80 -22.06 -2.08 -8.01
C ALA A 80 -21.00 -2.82 -7.17
N LEU A 81 -20.71 -2.33 -5.96
CA LEU A 81 -19.74 -2.92 -5.05
C LEU A 81 -20.23 -4.24 -4.42
N ALA A 82 -21.54 -4.38 -4.21
CA ALA A 82 -22.10 -5.66 -3.75
C ALA A 82 -22.04 -6.74 -4.83
N LEU A 83 -22.20 -6.38 -6.11
CA LEU A 83 -22.11 -7.34 -7.23
C LEU A 83 -20.67 -7.69 -7.59
N ASP A 84 -19.77 -6.70 -7.58
CA ASP A 84 -18.35 -6.86 -7.81
C ASP A 84 -17.54 -5.98 -6.84
N PRO A 85 -17.13 -6.54 -5.69
CA PRO A 85 -16.31 -5.85 -4.71
C PRO A 85 -14.97 -5.39 -5.27
N ALA A 86 -14.46 -6.00 -6.34
CA ALA A 86 -13.20 -5.64 -6.98
C ALA A 86 -13.36 -4.56 -8.06
N SER A 87 -14.57 -4.04 -8.29
CA SER A 87 -14.85 -3.02 -9.30
C SER A 87 -14.11 -1.72 -9.00
N THR A 88 -13.02 -1.48 -9.72
CA THR A 88 -12.22 -0.26 -9.59
C THR A 88 -13.03 0.97 -9.99
N VAL A 89 -13.87 0.86 -11.03
CA VAL A 89 -14.71 1.96 -11.54
C VAL A 89 -15.73 2.41 -10.50
N ALA A 90 -16.38 1.48 -9.80
CA ALA A 90 -17.33 1.84 -8.74
C ALA A 90 -16.63 2.53 -7.55
N ARG A 91 -15.43 2.05 -7.16
CA ARG A 91 -14.63 2.66 -6.09
C ARG A 91 -14.11 4.05 -6.46
N GLU A 92 -13.64 4.22 -7.69
CA GLU A 92 -13.19 5.51 -8.22
C GLU A 92 -14.34 6.52 -8.26
N ASN A 93 -15.51 6.13 -8.76
CA ASN A 93 -16.68 7.00 -8.77
C ASN A 93 -17.11 7.39 -7.34
N LEU A 94 -17.11 6.45 -6.39
CA LEU A 94 -17.42 6.75 -4.99
C LEU A 94 -16.43 7.77 -4.41
N ASN A 95 -15.14 7.58 -4.66
CA ASN A 95 -14.09 8.49 -4.20
C ASN A 95 -14.24 9.87 -4.84
N PHE A 96 -14.53 9.96 -6.13
CA PHE A 96 -14.76 11.25 -6.79
C PHE A 96 -15.92 12.02 -6.17
N ILE A 97 -17.03 11.34 -5.85
CA ILE A 97 -18.19 12.01 -5.23
C ILE A 97 -17.86 12.47 -3.81
N VAL A 98 -17.20 11.63 -3.00
CA VAL A 98 -16.80 11.98 -1.62
C VAL A 98 -15.80 13.14 -1.60
N GLU A 99 -14.89 13.19 -2.57
CA GLU A 99 -13.89 14.26 -2.71
C GLU A 99 -14.44 15.54 -3.37
N GLY A 100 -15.72 15.53 -3.80
CA GLY A 100 -16.33 16.67 -4.50
C GLY A 100 -15.75 16.92 -5.89
N LYS A 101 -15.13 15.91 -6.50
CA LYS A 101 -14.59 15.97 -7.87
C LYS A 101 -15.68 15.66 -8.90
N GLU A 102 -15.57 16.24 -10.09
CA GLU A 102 -16.47 15.91 -11.20
C GLU A 102 -16.26 14.47 -11.67
N LEU A 103 -17.37 13.72 -11.83
CA LEU A 103 -17.33 12.38 -12.38
C LEU A 103 -17.00 12.41 -13.88
N PRO A 104 -16.23 11.43 -14.38
CA PRO A 104 -15.96 11.31 -15.81
C PRO A 104 -17.28 11.04 -16.54
N LYS A 105 -17.61 11.83 -17.57
CA LYS A 105 -18.89 11.72 -18.29
C LYS A 105 -18.87 10.56 -19.30
N PRO A 106 -19.77 9.58 -19.20
CA PRO A 106 -19.82 8.46 -20.12
C PRO A 106 -20.45 8.85 -21.47
N GLU A 107 -20.18 8.07 -22.51
CA GLU A 107 -20.75 8.30 -23.84
C GLU A 107 -22.26 8.00 -23.86
N LEU A 108 -23.03 8.79 -24.63
CA LEU A 108 -24.50 8.67 -24.71
C LEU A 108 -24.96 7.25 -25.09
N GLY A 109 -24.23 6.57 -25.98
CA GLY A 109 -24.53 5.19 -26.37
C GLY A 109 -24.41 4.20 -25.22
N GLN A 110 -23.42 4.37 -24.34
CA GLN A 110 -23.19 3.53 -23.17
C GLN A 110 -24.27 3.74 -22.11
N ILE A 111 -24.74 4.98 -21.93
CA ILE A 111 -25.85 5.30 -21.03
C ILE A 111 -27.14 4.61 -21.50
N ILE A 112 -27.49 4.73 -22.80
CA ILE A 112 -28.70 4.13 -23.37
C ILE A 112 -28.67 2.60 -23.22
N GLN A 113 -27.54 1.97 -23.54
CA GLN A 113 -27.36 0.54 -23.38
C GLN A 113 -27.49 0.10 -21.92
N SER A 114 -26.82 0.80 -20.99
CA SER A 114 -26.84 0.45 -19.56
C SER A 114 -28.25 0.58 -18.96
N LYS A 115 -29.00 1.61 -19.33
CA LYS A 115 -30.42 1.77 -18.93
C LYS A 115 -31.29 0.63 -19.45
N SER A 116 -31.14 0.27 -20.73
CA SER A 116 -31.89 -0.85 -21.34
C SER A 116 -31.60 -2.17 -20.63
N THR A 117 -30.34 -2.47 -20.36
CA THR A 117 -29.91 -3.71 -19.67
C THR A 117 -30.46 -3.78 -18.25
N ILE A 118 -30.37 -2.70 -17.48
CA ILE A 118 -30.89 -2.65 -16.10
C ILE A 118 -32.41 -2.88 -16.09
N TRP A 119 -33.19 -2.21 -16.95
CA TRP A 119 -34.63 -2.42 -16.96
C TRP A 119 -35.05 -3.80 -17.48
N GLN A 120 -34.32 -4.37 -18.43
CA GLN A 120 -34.55 -5.74 -18.90
C GLN A 120 -34.35 -6.76 -17.76
N ILE A 121 -33.25 -6.63 -17.01
CA ILE A 121 -32.93 -7.54 -15.91
C ILE A 121 -33.90 -7.29 -14.73
N HIS A 122 -34.31 -6.05 -14.48
CA HIS A 122 -35.33 -5.73 -13.47
C HIS A 122 -36.66 -6.42 -13.76
N GLY A 123 -37.09 -6.40 -15.04
CA GLY A 123 -38.32 -7.04 -15.47
C GLY A 123 -38.34 -8.54 -15.21
N TRP A 124 -37.18 -9.20 -15.31
CA TRP A 124 -37.06 -10.62 -14.99
C TRP A 124 -36.92 -10.88 -13.48
N LEU A 125 -36.14 -10.07 -12.75
CA LEU A 125 -35.92 -10.24 -11.32
C LEU A 125 -37.18 -10.07 -10.47
N THR A 126 -38.19 -9.37 -10.99
CA THR A 126 -39.50 -9.18 -10.32
C THR A 126 -40.48 -10.32 -10.56
N THR A 127 -40.06 -11.38 -11.27
CA THR A 127 -40.85 -12.59 -11.50
C THR A 127 -40.64 -13.62 -10.37
N PRO A 128 -41.63 -14.50 -10.09
CA PRO A 128 -41.46 -15.57 -9.12
C PRO A 128 -40.26 -16.49 -9.40
N GLU A 129 -39.90 -16.65 -10.68
CA GLU A 129 -38.81 -17.49 -11.18
C GLU A 129 -37.42 -17.04 -10.71
N ALA A 130 -37.25 -15.75 -10.38
CA ALA A 130 -35.98 -15.21 -9.87
C ALA A 130 -35.70 -15.59 -8.39
N GLY A 131 -36.67 -16.18 -7.69
CA GLY A 131 -36.54 -16.57 -6.29
C GLY A 131 -36.50 -15.38 -5.32
N ALA A 132 -36.51 -15.64 -4.01
CA ALA A 132 -36.62 -14.58 -2.99
C ALA A 132 -35.45 -13.58 -3.01
N HIS A 133 -34.22 -14.06 -3.25
CA HIS A 133 -33.02 -13.22 -3.33
C HIS A 133 -32.95 -12.42 -4.63
N GLY A 134 -33.36 -13.02 -5.75
CA GLY A 134 -33.51 -12.30 -7.02
C GLY A 134 -34.57 -11.21 -6.93
N ASN A 135 -35.73 -11.49 -6.34
CA ASN A 135 -36.78 -10.49 -6.13
C ASN A 135 -36.32 -9.35 -5.21
N LEU A 136 -35.63 -9.64 -4.11
CA LEU A 136 -35.03 -8.61 -3.24
C LEU A 136 -34.03 -7.73 -4.00
N PHE A 137 -33.18 -8.35 -4.82
CA PHE A 137 -32.23 -7.61 -5.66
C PHE A 137 -32.95 -6.80 -6.76
N GLY A 138 -34.05 -7.31 -7.29
CA GLY A 138 -34.96 -6.61 -8.20
C GLY A 138 -35.57 -5.36 -7.56
N ASP A 139 -36.05 -5.45 -6.31
CA ASP A 139 -36.58 -4.31 -5.57
C ASP A 139 -35.51 -3.22 -5.32
N LEU A 140 -34.31 -3.62 -4.89
CA LEU A 140 -33.17 -2.71 -4.71
C LEU A 140 -32.76 -2.05 -6.03
N MET A 141 -32.67 -2.83 -7.11
CA MET A 141 -32.34 -2.29 -8.43
C MET A 141 -33.42 -1.33 -8.95
N GLY A 142 -34.70 -1.66 -8.71
CA GLY A 142 -35.83 -0.83 -9.11
C GLY A 142 -35.84 0.53 -8.42
N ASP A 143 -35.56 0.56 -7.11
CA ASP A 143 -35.46 1.80 -6.33
C ASP A 143 -34.36 2.73 -6.87
N ALA A 144 -33.15 2.19 -7.13
CA ALA A 144 -32.04 2.97 -7.68
C ALA A 144 -32.30 3.42 -9.13
N ALA A 145 -32.78 2.52 -9.98
CA ALA A 145 -33.05 2.79 -11.39
C ALA A 145 -34.15 3.83 -11.61
N ALA A 146 -35.12 3.94 -10.68
CA ALA A 146 -36.21 4.91 -10.77
C ALA A 146 -35.73 6.38 -10.76
N VAL A 147 -34.56 6.66 -10.19
CA VAL A 147 -33.92 7.98 -10.21
C VAL A 147 -32.93 8.12 -11.37
N LEU A 148 -32.18 7.05 -11.69
CA LEU A 148 -31.23 7.03 -12.82
C LEU A 148 -31.91 7.17 -14.20
N ASP A 149 -33.16 6.71 -14.33
CA ASP A 149 -33.92 6.77 -15.57
C ASP A 149 -35.38 7.19 -15.39
N ILE A 150 -35.57 8.46 -15.05
CA ILE A 150 -36.88 9.06 -14.72
C ILE A 150 -37.95 8.91 -15.82
N ASN A 151 -37.53 8.76 -17.08
CA ASN A 151 -38.43 8.71 -18.23
C ASN A 151 -38.98 7.30 -18.52
N HIS A 152 -38.46 6.26 -17.85
CA HIS A 152 -38.94 4.90 -18.06
C HIS A 152 -40.34 4.69 -17.46
N PRO A 153 -41.28 4.00 -18.15
CA PRO A 153 -42.64 3.80 -17.63
C PRO A 153 -42.69 3.15 -16.24
N THR A 154 -41.82 2.18 -15.98
CA THR A 154 -41.72 1.51 -14.67
C THR A 154 -41.17 2.44 -13.58
N ALA A 155 -40.25 3.35 -13.91
CA ALA A 155 -39.71 4.32 -12.97
C ALA A 155 -40.81 5.25 -12.43
N GLN A 156 -41.72 5.70 -13.31
CA GLN A 156 -42.84 6.56 -12.92
C GLN A 156 -43.81 5.88 -11.95
N SER A 157 -43.97 4.55 -12.04
CA SER A 157 -44.77 3.77 -11.11
C SER A 157 -44.06 3.56 -9.78
N LEU A 158 -42.75 3.27 -9.81
CA LEU A 158 -41.96 3.01 -8.60
C LEU A 158 -41.79 4.25 -7.74
N ARG A 159 -41.59 5.45 -8.33
CA ARG A 159 -41.49 6.72 -7.59
C ARG A 159 -42.76 7.14 -6.85
N LYS A 160 -43.91 6.57 -7.20
CA LYS A 160 -45.20 6.83 -6.53
C LYS A 160 -45.44 5.91 -5.34
N SER A 161 -44.59 4.90 -5.15
CA SER A 161 -44.64 3.96 -4.04
C SER A 161 -43.47 4.23 -3.08
N PRO A 162 -43.58 3.85 -1.80
CA PRO A 162 -42.40 3.78 -0.93
C PRO A 162 -41.32 2.84 -1.51
N GLU A 163 -40.05 3.10 -1.18
CA GLU A 163 -38.92 2.21 -1.51
C GLU A 163 -39.23 0.79 -1.02
N ARG A 164 -38.91 -0.21 -1.84
CA ARG A 164 -39.21 -1.63 -1.56
C ARG A 164 -37.98 -2.39 -1.10
N GLY A 165 -36.80 -1.89 -1.45
CA GLY A 165 -35.51 -2.46 -1.10
C GLY A 165 -35.14 -2.26 0.37
N LYS A 166 -34.38 -3.21 0.92
CA LYS A 166 -33.89 -3.18 2.30
C LYS A 166 -32.63 -2.32 2.43
N TRP A 167 -32.78 -0.99 2.34
CA TRP A 167 -31.66 -0.04 2.36
C TRP A 167 -31.13 0.32 3.76
N GLU A 168 -31.87 -0.01 4.81
CA GLU A 168 -31.51 0.33 6.21
C GLU A 168 -30.12 -0.19 6.58
N ASN A 169 -29.31 0.65 7.21
CA ASN A 169 -27.91 0.38 7.58
C ASN A 169 -26.96 0.08 6.41
N TRP A 170 -27.43 0.18 5.17
CA TRP A 170 -26.61 0.00 3.97
C TRP A 170 -26.43 1.31 3.19
N VAL A 171 -27.51 2.07 3.01
CA VAL A 171 -27.49 3.44 2.47
C VAL A 171 -28.27 4.34 3.43
N ALA A 172 -27.67 5.44 3.87
CA ALA A 172 -28.30 6.41 4.79
C ALA A 172 -29.64 6.92 4.24
N ALA A 173 -30.57 7.41 5.07
CA ALA A 173 -31.89 7.92 4.66
C ALA A 173 -31.81 9.18 3.78
N LEU A 174 -32.86 9.51 3.01
CA LEU A 174 -32.83 10.62 2.04
C LEU A 174 -32.54 11.96 2.73
N SER A 175 -33.06 12.13 3.94
CA SER A 175 -32.79 13.29 4.81
C SER A 175 -31.31 13.51 5.12
N SER A 176 -30.47 12.49 5.03
CA SER A 176 -29.01 12.59 5.23
C SER A 176 -28.27 13.16 4.01
N PHE A 177 -28.94 13.25 2.86
CA PHE A 177 -28.39 13.77 1.61
C PHE A 177 -28.96 15.15 1.23
N GLU A 178 -29.97 15.63 1.96
CA GLU A 178 -30.54 16.97 1.81
C GLU A 178 -29.69 17.99 2.57
N GLU A 179 -29.37 19.11 1.94
CA GLU A 179 -28.73 20.24 2.62
C GLU A 179 -29.72 20.83 3.62
N ILE A 180 -29.38 20.82 4.92
CA ILE A 180 -30.17 21.50 5.94
C ILE A 180 -30.13 23.01 5.62
N PRO A 181 -31.25 23.64 5.26
CA PRO A 181 -31.26 25.09 5.05
C PRO A 181 -30.97 25.74 6.40
N ILE A 182 -29.88 26.51 6.49
CA ILE A 182 -29.69 27.43 7.62
C ILE A 182 -30.71 28.55 7.43
N THR A 183 -31.93 28.38 7.91
CA THR A 183 -32.86 29.49 8.11
C THR A 183 -32.40 30.27 9.33
N LYS A 184 -31.60 31.31 9.09
CA LYS A 184 -31.64 32.51 9.94
C LYS A 184 -32.99 33.17 9.70
N ASN A 185 -33.92 32.95 10.61
CA ASN A 185 -34.89 33.94 11.11
C ASN A 185 -35.82 33.21 12.06
N ASP A 186 -35.71 33.55 13.34
CA ASP A 186 -36.83 33.93 14.20
C ASP A 186 -36.24 34.37 15.54
N ALA A 187 -35.56 35.52 15.51
CA ALA A 187 -35.43 36.36 16.68
C ALA A 187 -36.42 37.52 16.49
N GLU A 188 -37.66 37.31 16.94
CA GLU A 188 -38.51 38.30 17.62
C GLU A 188 -39.90 37.70 17.82
N MET A 189 -40.16 37.15 19.02
CA MET A 189 -41.33 37.53 19.84
C MET A 189 -41.28 36.82 21.20
N ALA A 190 -41.65 37.59 22.23
CA ALA A 190 -41.75 37.25 23.67
C ALA A 190 -40.40 37.13 24.41
N GLY A 191 -40.07 37.93 25.42
CA GLY A 191 -40.91 38.55 26.43
C GLY A 191 -40.54 37.93 27.79
N ASN A 192 -39.84 38.71 28.63
CA ASN A 192 -39.58 38.57 30.08
C ASN A 192 -39.78 37.19 30.75
N GLY A 193 -38.71 36.68 31.39
CA GLY A 193 -38.82 35.58 32.36
C GLY A 193 -37.52 35.37 33.14
N ASP A 194 -37.66 35.32 34.45
CA ASP A 194 -36.64 35.45 35.50
C ASP A 194 -35.77 34.19 35.75
N THR A 195 -34.59 34.45 36.35
CA THR A 195 -33.66 33.63 37.19
C THR A 195 -33.37 32.13 36.93
N GLY A 196 -32.06 31.80 36.89
CA GLY A 196 -31.57 30.45 37.14
C GLY A 196 -30.08 30.24 36.84
N THR A 197 -29.20 30.55 37.80
CA THR A 197 -27.75 30.27 37.76
C THR A 197 -27.47 28.77 37.65
N THR A 198 -26.80 28.36 36.56
CA THR A 198 -26.15 27.04 36.43
C THR A 198 -24.64 27.28 36.22
N PRO A 199 -23.73 26.51 36.86
CA PRO A 199 -22.29 26.78 36.81
C PRO A 199 -21.74 26.61 35.38
N PRO A 200 -20.69 27.35 34.98
CA PRO A 200 -20.14 27.24 33.64
C PRO A 200 -19.52 25.84 33.44
N ILE A 201 -20.05 25.12 32.46
CA ILE A 201 -19.33 24.02 31.81
C ILE A 201 -18.07 24.64 31.19
N PRO A 202 -16.87 24.11 31.42
CA PRO A 202 -15.67 24.64 30.77
C PRO A 202 -15.83 24.47 29.26
N ASP A 203 -15.67 25.55 28.50
CA ASP A 203 -15.52 25.47 27.05
C ASP A 203 -14.45 24.41 26.72
N PRO A 204 -14.73 23.45 25.81
CA PRO A 204 -13.70 22.56 25.32
C PRO A 204 -12.66 23.43 24.62
N LYS A 205 -11.53 23.66 25.29
CA LYS A 205 -10.36 24.30 24.68
C LYS A 205 -10.10 23.62 23.34
N GLU A 206 -10.20 24.35 22.25
CA GLU A 206 -9.65 23.94 20.96
C GLU A 206 -8.17 23.61 21.20
N GLN A 207 -7.86 22.32 21.27
CA GLN A 207 -6.49 21.87 21.43
C GLN A 207 -5.80 22.10 20.09
N ILE A 208 -4.98 23.16 20.03
CA ILE A 208 -4.06 23.38 18.92
C ILE A 208 -3.23 22.10 18.75
N PRO A 209 -3.15 21.49 17.55
CA PRO A 209 -2.34 20.30 17.32
C PRO A 209 -0.89 20.55 17.71
N LYS A 210 -0.33 19.68 18.54
CA LYS A 210 1.05 19.76 19.05
C LYS A 210 1.80 18.47 18.78
N VAL A 211 3.13 18.54 18.80
CA VAL A 211 3.97 17.33 18.79
C VAL A 211 3.76 16.61 20.12
N ARG A 212 3.34 15.33 20.06
CA ARG A 212 2.99 14.51 21.24
C ARG A 212 4.08 13.51 21.62
N LEU A 213 4.94 13.13 20.67
CA LEU A 213 6.07 12.26 20.93
C LEU A 213 7.32 12.79 20.21
N ASN A 214 8.38 13.03 20.99
CA ASN A 214 9.60 13.64 20.47
C ASN A 214 10.57 12.60 19.88
N LYS A 215 10.43 11.33 20.24
CA LYS A 215 11.32 10.25 19.79
C LYS A 215 10.55 8.95 19.58
N ALA A 216 10.81 8.28 18.47
CA ALA A 216 10.35 6.92 18.20
C ALA A 216 11.35 6.22 17.29
N GLN A 217 11.24 4.89 17.20
CA GLN A 217 12.08 4.11 16.31
C GLN A 217 11.34 2.91 15.75
N VAL A 218 11.69 2.52 14.53
CA VAL A 218 11.25 1.27 13.90
C VAL A 218 12.46 0.61 13.24
N THR A 219 12.38 -0.69 13.00
CA THR A 219 13.38 -1.39 12.17
C THR A 219 12.87 -1.48 10.74
N THR A 220 13.74 -1.40 9.75
CA THR A 220 13.44 -1.74 8.35
C THR A 220 14.69 -2.37 7.72
N VAL A 221 14.74 -2.59 6.42
CA VAL A 221 15.92 -3.10 5.72
C VAL A 221 16.37 -2.09 4.68
N LEU A 222 17.58 -1.54 4.82
CA LEU A 222 18.13 -0.56 3.87
C LEU A 222 19.55 -0.95 3.47
N HIS A 223 19.96 -0.49 2.30
CA HIS A 223 21.36 -0.39 1.94
C HIS A 223 21.99 0.71 2.79
N ASN A 224 22.94 0.31 3.63
CA ASN A 224 23.79 1.23 4.37
C ASN A 224 25.22 1.11 3.86
N TYR A 225 25.94 2.23 3.86
CA TYR A 225 27.36 2.25 3.54
C TYR A 225 28.20 1.69 4.69
N ASN A 226 28.85 0.54 4.48
CA ASN A 226 29.75 -0.04 5.46
C ASN A 226 31.16 0.54 5.27
N ALA A 227 31.51 1.55 6.08
CA ALA A 227 32.81 2.24 6.02
C ALA A 227 34.04 1.31 6.20
N LYS A 228 33.91 0.18 6.90
CA LYS A 228 35.03 -0.78 7.07
C LYS A 228 35.35 -1.55 5.80
N THR A 229 34.32 -1.79 4.99
CA THR A 229 34.43 -2.56 3.74
C THR A 229 34.36 -1.68 2.50
N GLU A 230 34.06 -0.40 2.68
CA GLU A 230 33.78 0.57 1.62
C GLU A 230 32.71 0.09 0.63
N THR A 231 31.70 -0.63 1.14
CA THR A 231 30.62 -1.19 0.31
C THR A 231 29.24 -0.90 0.86
N TRP A 232 28.28 -0.72 -0.04
CA TRP A 232 26.86 -0.68 0.30
C TRP A 232 26.36 -2.09 0.59
N GLN A 233 25.71 -2.27 1.74
CA GLN A 233 25.20 -3.57 2.20
C GLN A 233 23.75 -3.43 2.62
N LEU A 234 22.88 -4.25 2.03
CA LEU A 234 21.49 -4.38 2.44
C LEU A 234 21.42 -5.15 3.77
N GLN A 235 20.90 -4.50 4.81
CA GLN A 235 20.82 -5.07 6.16
C GLN A 235 19.67 -4.45 6.98
N PRO A 236 19.23 -5.11 8.06
CA PRO A 236 18.32 -4.50 9.02
C PRO A 236 18.90 -3.20 9.60
N THR A 237 18.10 -2.14 9.58
CA THR A 237 18.47 -0.78 9.98
C THR A 237 17.42 -0.21 10.91
N ILE A 238 17.85 0.36 12.04
CA ILE A 238 16.97 1.12 12.93
C ILE A 238 16.82 2.53 12.36
N ILE A 239 15.59 2.93 12.08
CA ILE A 239 15.24 4.30 11.72
C ILE A 239 14.72 4.98 12.97
N ARG A 240 15.27 6.16 13.28
CA ARG A 240 14.84 6.96 14.41
C ARG A 240 14.14 8.21 13.91
N MET A 241 13.21 8.69 14.70
CA MET A 241 12.55 9.97 14.51
C MET A 241 12.88 10.87 15.69
N GLU A 242 13.23 12.12 15.39
CA GLU A 242 13.35 13.19 16.37
C GLU A 242 12.42 14.32 15.99
N ALA A 243 11.50 14.68 16.88
CA ALA A 243 10.53 15.74 16.70
C ALA A 243 10.64 16.81 17.78
N SER A 244 10.41 18.06 17.39
CA SER A 244 10.46 19.25 18.23
C SER A 244 9.49 20.32 17.72
N GLU A 245 9.11 21.26 18.58
CA GLU A 245 8.41 22.48 18.16
C GLU A 245 9.46 23.59 17.93
N THR A 246 9.38 24.32 16.82
CA THR A 246 10.24 25.49 16.57
C THR A 246 9.81 26.68 17.44
N ASN A 247 10.77 27.53 17.81
CA ASN A 247 10.48 28.78 18.52
C ASN A 247 9.52 29.67 17.70
N PRO A 248 8.56 30.37 18.32
CA PRO A 248 7.52 31.17 17.65
C PRO A 248 8.03 32.38 16.85
N GLU A 249 9.35 32.57 16.75
CA GLU A 249 9.99 33.63 15.94
C GLU A 249 10.41 33.14 14.54
N ALA A 250 10.24 31.85 14.22
CA ALA A 250 10.52 31.32 12.88
C ALA A 250 9.26 31.45 12.00
N GLU A 251 9.39 32.12 10.84
CA GLU A 251 8.32 32.34 9.82
C GLU A 251 7.89 31.04 9.09
N SER A 252 7.62 29.98 9.83
CA SER A 252 7.26 28.66 9.29
C SER A 252 5.93 28.20 9.89
N ASP A 253 4.82 28.66 9.33
CA ASP A 253 3.45 28.25 9.69
C ASP A 253 3.11 26.79 9.27
N LYS A 254 4.09 25.95 8.94
CA LYS A 254 3.87 24.65 8.31
C LYS A 254 4.69 23.54 8.95
N PHE A 255 4.01 22.43 9.25
CA PHE A 255 4.62 21.17 9.70
C PHE A 255 5.75 20.72 8.75
N GLN A 256 6.94 20.51 9.30
CA GLN A 256 8.14 20.16 8.56
C GLN A 256 8.55 18.72 8.83
N ILE A 257 8.86 17.98 7.76
CA ILE A 257 9.49 16.66 7.84
C ILE A 257 10.75 16.74 6.98
N SER A 258 11.87 16.29 7.51
CA SER A 258 13.15 16.17 6.81
C SER A 258 13.73 14.78 7.00
N VAL A 259 14.49 14.31 6.02
CA VAL A 259 15.27 13.08 6.11
C VAL A 259 16.74 13.46 6.19
N SER A 260 17.49 12.86 7.12
CA SER A 260 18.93 13.07 7.18
C SER A 260 19.58 12.55 5.90
N GLY A 261 20.18 13.44 5.12
CA GLY A 261 20.84 13.07 3.88
C GLY A 261 21.69 14.19 3.28
N SER A 262 22.33 13.89 2.15
CA SER A 262 23.10 14.88 1.39
C SER A 262 22.19 16.01 0.89
N ALA A 263 22.75 17.19 0.60
CA ALA A 263 21.98 18.30 0.05
C ALA A 263 21.41 17.97 -1.35
N GLU A 264 22.13 17.18 -2.14
CA GLU A 264 21.76 16.77 -3.50
C GLU A 264 20.55 15.82 -3.52
N ASP A 265 20.34 15.06 -2.44
CA ASP A 265 19.22 14.13 -2.32
C ASP A 265 17.94 14.78 -1.75
N GLN A 266 18.00 16.02 -1.24
CA GLN A 266 16.87 16.61 -0.50
C GLN A 266 15.62 16.80 -1.35
N ASP A 267 15.76 17.29 -2.58
CA ASP A 267 14.61 17.50 -3.49
C ASP A 267 13.93 16.17 -3.88
N PRO A 268 14.67 15.14 -4.34
CA PRO A 268 14.12 13.81 -4.55
C PRO A 268 13.51 13.17 -3.28
N LEU A 269 14.15 13.29 -2.12
CA LEU A 269 13.61 12.81 -0.85
C LEU A 269 12.31 13.51 -0.48
N ASN A 270 12.24 14.83 -0.73
CA ASN A 270 11.03 15.59 -0.47
C ASN A 270 9.87 15.10 -1.35
N ARG A 271 10.13 14.81 -2.62
CA ARG A 271 9.13 14.31 -3.57
C ARG A 271 8.63 12.91 -3.23
N PHE A 272 9.55 11.96 -3.03
CA PHE A 272 9.20 10.53 -2.99
C PHE A 272 9.00 9.98 -1.57
N VAL A 273 9.46 10.69 -0.54
CA VAL A 273 9.34 10.24 0.86
C VAL A 273 8.48 11.22 1.66
N VAL A 274 8.87 12.49 1.71
CA VAL A 274 8.23 13.47 2.60
C VAL A 274 6.82 13.84 2.16
N LYS A 275 6.61 14.16 0.87
CA LYS A 275 5.30 14.60 0.37
C LYS A 275 4.23 13.52 0.53
N PRO A 276 4.45 12.23 0.20
CA PRO A 276 3.51 11.15 0.48
C PRO A 276 3.19 11.02 1.98
N ILE A 277 4.20 11.05 2.85
CA ILE A 277 3.99 10.99 4.31
C ILE A 277 3.10 12.14 4.78
N LYS A 278 3.41 13.38 4.39
CA LYS A 278 2.60 14.56 4.76
C LYS A 278 1.16 14.46 4.22
N GLY A 279 1.00 13.99 3.00
CA GLY A 279 -0.32 13.77 2.39
C GLY A 279 -1.18 12.82 3.22
N VAL A 280 -0.63 11.65 3.57
CA VAL A 280 -1.32 10.68 4.43
C VAL A 280 -1.62 11.27 5.81
N LEU A 281 -0.64 11.88 6.49
CA LEU A 281 -0.85 12.46 7.82
C LEU A 281 -1.93 13.55 7.82
N SER A 282 -1.98 14.39 6.78
CA SER A 282 -3.00 15.43 6.66
C SER A 282 -4.40 14.83 6.49
N ARG A 283 -4.53 13.73 5.73
CA ARG A 283 -5.80 12.98 5.63
C ARG A 283 -6.22 12.36 6.97
N LEU A 284 -5.27 11.81 7.72
CA LEU A 284 -5.54 11.12 9.00
C LEU A 284 -5.93 12.07 10.13
N HIS A 285 -5.23 13.20 10.27
CA HIS A 285 -5.38 14.11 11.41
C HIS A 285 -6.15 15.39 11.08
N GLY A 286 -6.40 15.68 9.80
CA GLY A 286 -7.00 16.93 9.32
C GLY A 286 -6.03 18.10 9.39
N SER A 287 -5.56 18.45 10.59
CA SER A 287 -4.56 19.50 10.83
C SER A 287 -3.31 18.94 11.50
N LEU A 288 -2.15 19.39 11.03
CA LEU A 288 -0.84 19.00 11.57
C LEU A 288 -0.30 20.10 12.49
N PRO A 289 0.60 19.77 13.44
CA PRO A 289 1.21 20.78 14.30
C PRO A 289 1.97 21.83 13.49
N ALA A 290 1.50 23.07 13.45
CA ALA A 290 2.03 24.12 12.58
C ALA A 290 3.53 24.37 12.81
N GLU A 291 3.98 24.30 14.07
CA GLU A 291 5.36 24.51 14.51
C GLU A 291 6.15 23.18 14.64
N GLY A 292 5.56 22.05 14.27
CA GLY A 292 6.21 20.75 14.40
C GLY A 292 7.30 20.55 13.35
N LYS A 293 8.52 20.25 13.80
CA LYS A 293 9.63 19.79 12.97
C LYS A 293 9.96 18.35 13.31
N LEU A 294 10.08 17.52 12.29
CA LEU A 294 10.40 16.10 12.40
C LEU A 294 11.61 15.76 11.52
N THR A 295 12.57 15.03 12.09
CA THR A 295 13.73 14.52 11.36
C THR A 295 13.76 13.00 11.42
N LEU A 296 13.80 12.35 10.25
CA LEU A 296 14.04 10.91 10.12
C LEU A 296 15.54 10.66 9.98
N LEU A 297 16.07 9.80 10.86
CA LEU A 297 17.48 9.47 10.97
C LEU A 297 17.71 8.01 10.60
N THR A 298 18.61 7.74 9.65
CA THR A 298 18.89 6.40 9.10
C THR A 298 20.16 5.75 9.68
N GLY A 299 20.37 5.90 10.99
CA GLY A 299 21.55 5.39 11.73
C GLY A 299 22.50 6.51 12.18
N ASP A 300 23.49 6.16 13.02
CA ASP A 300 24.30 7.16 13.76
C ASP A 300 25.27 7.97 12.87
N ASP A 301 25.62 7.46 11.67
CA ASP A 301 26.58 8.09 10.73
C ASP A 301 26.17 7.99 9.24
N HIS A 302 24.94 7.56 8.92
CA HIS A 302 24.58 7.14 7.56
C HIS A 302 23.56 8.07 6.89
N VAL A 303 24.00 8.71 5.80
CA VAL A 303 23.14 9.41 4.84
C VAL A 303 22.29 8.40 4.09
N TYR A 304 20.98 8.66 4.01
CA TYR A 304 20.10 7.86 3.17
C TYR A 304 20.45 8.06 1.68
N ALA A 305 20.82 6.97 1.00
CA ALA A 305 21.08 7.00 -0.43
C ALA A 305 19.81 6.62 -1.21
N LEU A 306 19.15 7.62 -1.81
CA LEU A 306 17.92 7.42 -2.57
C LEU A 306 18.15 6.51 -3.80
N ASP A 307 19.33 6.56 -4.41
CA ASP A 307 19.67 5.72 -5.54
C ASP A 307 19.77 4.22 -5.23
N LYS A 308 19.97 3.89 -3.95
CA LYS A 308 20.02 2.51 -3.45
C LYS A 308 18.72 2.06 -2.80
N ASN A 309 18.07 2.98 -2.09
CA ASN A 309 16.94 2.67 -1.21
C ASN A 309 15.59 3.13 -1.75
N PHE A 310 15.54 3.96 -2.79
CA PHE A 310 14.30 4.48 -3.39
C PHE A 310 13.36 5.06 -2.33
N ALA A 311 12.05 4.92 -2.48
CA ALA A 311 11.09 5.38 -1.49
C ALA A 311 10.85 4.37 -0.35
N ASN A 312 11.73 3.39 -0.13
CA ASN A 312 11.56 2.36 0.94
C ASN A 312 11.53 2.96 2.37
N LEU A 313 11.91 4.23 2.55
CA LEU A 313 11.76 4.96 3.81
C LEU A 313 10.35 5.53 4.04
N SER A 314 9.52 5.64 3.01
CA SER A 314 8.22 6.34 3.10
C SER A 314 7.22 5.64 4.03
N GLY A 315 7.11 4.31 3.99
CA GLY A 315 6.28 3.53 4.91
C GLY A 315 6.76 3.59 6.37
N PRO A 316 8.01 3.20 6.68
CA PRO A 316 8.58 3.34 8.03
C PRO A 316 8.54 4.79 8.54
N GLY A 317 8.80 5.75 7.67
CA GLY A 317 8.75 7.19 7.96
C GLY A 317 7.34 7.66 8.30
N LEU A 318 6.30 7.15 7.62
CA LEU A 318 4.90 7.42 7.97
C LEU A 318 4.56 6.92 9.36
N VAL A 319 4.95 5.69 9.71
CA VAL A 319 4.70 5.11 11.03
C VAL A 319 5.33 5.99 12.12
N LEU A 320 6.59 6.38 11.95
CA LEU A 320 7.30 7.26 12.86
C LEU A 320 6.70 8.67 12.94
N ALA A 321 6.33 9.25 11.80
CA ALA A 321 5.76 10.59 11.75
C ALA A 321 4.36 10.63 12.37
N ASN A 322 3.58 9.57 12.21
CA ASN A 322 2.31 9.42 12.91
C ASN A 322 2.51 9.28 14.42
N SER A 323 3.55 8.59 14.89
CA SER A 323 3.88 8.54 16.33
C SER A 323 4.10 9.93 16.92
N ALA A 324 4.79 10.82 16.20
CA ALA A 324 5.01 12.19 16.65
C ALA A 324 3.71 12.99 16.82
N VAL A 325 2.74 12.81 15.91
CA VAL A 325 1.46 13.54 15.93
C VAL A 325 0.47 12.92 16.92
N SER A 326 0.37 11.59 16.96
CA SER A 326 -0.62 10.87 17.77
C SER A 326 -0.19 10.69 19.23
N GLY A 327 1.12 10.59 19.49
CA GLY A 327 1.68 10.19 20.78
C GLY A 327 1.83 8.67 20.96
N ASN A 328 1.41 7.88 19.97
CA ASN A 328 1.44 6.42 20.06
C ASN A 328 2.84 5.88 19.75
N GLU A 329 3.39 5.09 20.67
CA GLU A 329 4.65 4.37 20.46
C GLU A 329 4.50 3.26 19.41
N THR A 330 5.62 2.90 18.79
CA THR A 330 5.69 1.90 17.71
C THR A 330 6.74 0.85 18.00
N GLU A 331 6.43 -0.40 17.66
CA GLU A 331 7.33 -1.55 17.85
C GLU A 331 7.08 -2.58 16.74
N ALA A 332 7.82 -2.41 15.64
CA ALA A 332 7.79 -3.33 14.50
C ALA A 332 9.05 -3.21 13.63
N THR A 333 9.32 -4.27 12.88
CA THR A 333 10.02 -4.16 11.59
C THR A 333 8.99 -3.78 10.52
N VAL A 334 9.22 -2.71 9.78
CA VAL A 334 8.28 -2.17 8.77
C VAL A 334 8.93 -2.23 7.40
N ILE A 335 8.26 -2.88 6.44
CA ILE A 335 8.66 -2.91 5.03
C ILE A 335 7.46 -2.45 4.20
N ALA A 336 7.47 -1.18 3.78
CA ALA A 336 6.38 -0.60 3.01
C ALA A 336 6.87 0.64 2.24
N GLU A 337 6.31 0.86 1.07
CA GLU A 337 6.55 2.02 0.22
C GLU A 337 5.20 2.71 -0.04
N LEU A 338 5.19 4.04 -0.02
CA LEU A 338 4.07 4.88 -0.43
C LEU A 338 4.31 5.36 -1.86
N ASP A 339 3.28 5.32 -2.69
CA ASP A 339 3.28 6.04 -3.98
C ASP A 339 3.08 7.55 -3.80
N GLU A 340 3.01 8.31 -4.90
CA GLU A 340 2.86 9.77 -4.86
C GLU A 340 1.50 10.21 -4.28
N GLU A 341 0.49 9.34 -4.34
CA GLU A 341 -0.87 9.49 -3.83
C GLU A 341 -1.02 9.02 -2.36
N GLY A 342 0.01 8.38 -1.82
CA GLY A 342 0.09 7.91 -0.44
C GLY A 342 -0.58 6.55 -0.19
N TYR A 343 -0.77 5.73 -1.22
CA TYR A 343 -1.19 4.32 -1.08
C TYR A 343 0.01 3.41 -0.86
N LEU A 344 -0.21 2.27 -0.21
CA LEU A 344 0.83 1.26 -0.03
C LEU A 344 1.09 0.53 -1.35
N THR A 345 2.36 0.34 -1.67
CA THR A 345 2.80 -0.43 -2.83
C THR A 345 3.86 -1.44 -2.42
N THR A 346 4.15 -2.39 -3.33
CA THR A 346 5.24 -3.35 -3.14
C THR A 346 6.58 -2.61 -3.12
N PRO A 347 7.36 -2.68 -2.02
CA PRO A 347 8.65 -2.02 -1.96
C PRO A 347 9.62 -2.56 -3.00
N ARG A 348 10.42 -1.67 -3.57
CA ARG A 348 11.50 -2.09 -4.48
C ARG A 348 12.51 -2.96 -3.74
N TYR A 349 12.97 -4.01 -4.43
CA TYR A 349 13.85 -5.05 -3.92
C TYR A 349 13.28 -5.85 -2.73
N LEU A 350 11.96 -5.92 -2.61
CA LEU A 350 11.29 -6.62 -1.51
C LEU A 350 11.88 -8.02 -1.26
N TRP A 351 12.07 -8.83 -2.30
CA TRP A 351 12.61 -10.18 -2.16
C TRP A 351 14.02 -10.21 -1.53
N ARG A 352 14.88 -9.26 -1.92
CA ARG A 352 16.23 -9.12 -1.35
C ARG A 352 16.15 -8.68 0.12
N MET A 353 15.20 -7.79 0.45
CA MET A 353 14.96 -7.35 1.83
C MET A 353 14.49 -8.51 2.72
N LEU A 354 13.52 -9.31 2.26
CA LEU A 354 13.03 -10.49 2.97
C LEU A 354 14.14 -11.53 3.20
N SER A 355 14.96 -11.76 2.18
CA SER A 355 16.12 -12.66 2.27
C SER A 355 17.10 -12.22 3.36
N LYS A 356 17.29 -10.91 3.56
CA LYS A 356 18.14 -10.37 4.64
C LYS A 356 17.50 -10.45 6.02
N LEU A 357 16.17 -10.34 6.11
CA LEU A 357 15.47 -10.57 7.38
C LEU A 357 15.56 -12.02 7.83
N ALA A 358 15.64 -12.99 6.91
CA ALA A 358 15.77 -14.41 7.28
C ALA A 358 16.96 -14.66 8.23
N ASP A 359 18.04 -13.88 8.10
CA ASP A 359 19.22 -13.93 8.96
C ASP A 359 19.08 -13.15 10.29
N GLY A 360 18.01 -12.37 10.46
CA GLY A 360 17.82 -11.41 11.57
C GLY A 360 17.39 -12.01 12.93
N GLY A 361 16.87 -11.18 13.83
CA GLY A 361 16.46 -11.60 15.19
C GLY A 361 15.02 -12.13 15.33
N GLY A 362 14.18 -11.97 14.31
CA GLY A 362 12.73 -12.18 14.43
C GLY A 362 12.00 -10.97 15.00
N GLY A 363 10.73 -11.16 15.37
CA GLY A 363 9.87 -10.11 15.94
C GLY A 363 8.63 -9.85 15.10
N LYS A 364 7.96 -8.71 15.31
CA LYS A 364 6.81 -8.30 14.51
C LYS A 364 7.30 -7.71 13.17
N LEU A 365 6.81 -8.23 12.06
CA LEU A 365 7.06 -7.71 10.71
C LEU A 365 5.73 -7.23 10.11
N VAL A 366 5.61 -5.93 9.87
CA VAL A 366 4.47 -5.34 9.19
C VAL A 366 4.88 -4.97 7.77
N ILE A 367 4.14 -5.48 6.78
CA ILE A 367 4.49 -5.37 5.38
C ILE A 367 3.25 -5.10 4.52
N ALA A 368 3.42 -4.41 3.39
CA ALA A 368 2.31 -4.17 2.45
C ALA A 368 1.67 -5.49 1.96
N ASN A 369 0.34 -5.48 1.77
CA ASN A 369 -0.45 -6.67 1.43
C ASN A 369 0.02 -7.38 0.15
N ASP A 370 0.46 -6.63 -0.86
CA ASP A 370 0.95 -7.17 -2.13
C ASP A 370 2.20 -8.07 -1.99
N ALA A 371 2.86 -8.04 -0.83
CA ALA A 371 3.97 -8.93 -0.51
C ALA A 371 3.55 -10.39 -0.29
N GLU A 372 2.26 -10.69 -0.17
CA GLU A 372 1.75 -12.05 0.11
C GLU A 372 2.25 -13.08 -0.91
N GLU A 373 2.28 -12.71 -2.20
CA GLU A 373 2.76 -13.59 -3.27
C GLU A 373 4.23 -14.02 -3.04
N TYR A 374 5.08 -13.07 -2.65
CA TYR A 374 6.48 -13.33 -2.33
C TYR A 374 6.59 -14.20 -1.07
N LEU A 375 5.91 -13.82 0.01
CA LEU A 375 6.01 -14.54 1.28
C LEU A 375 5.51 -15.99 1.15
N THR A 376 4.50 -16.26 0.33
CA THR A 376 4.04 -17.62 0.04
C THR A 376 5.15 -18.49 -0.56
N SER A 377 6.05 -17.92 -1.37
CA SER A 377 7.21 -18.61 -1.95
C SER A 377 8.23 -19.09 -0.91
N PHE A 378 8.24 -18.57 0.31
CA PHE A 378 9.09 -19.12 1.39
C PHE A 378 8.71 -20.55 1.76
N LEU A 379 7.43 -20.91 1.63
CA LEU A 379 7.00 -22.30 1.85
C LEU A 379 7.54 -23.24 0.76
N ALA A 380 7.56 -22.78 -0.50
CA ALA A 380 8.15 -23.52 -1.60
C ALA A 380 9.66 -23.73 -1.40
N LEU A 381 10.36 -22.71 -0.88
CA LEU A 381 11.78 -22.81 -0.51
C LEU A 381 12.05 -23.63 0.76
N GLU A 382 11.03 -24.25 1.34
CA GLU A 382 11.14 -25.06 2.55
C GLU A 382 11.65 -24.25 3.77
N ARG A 383 11.24 -22.98 3.86
CA ARG A 383 11.60 -22.06 4.97
C ARG A 383 10.41 -21.63 5.85
N PRO A 384 9.53 -22.54 6.32
CA PRO A 384 8.38 -22.17 7.15
C PRO A 384 8.76 -21.56 8.51
N GLU A 385 9.97 -21.80 9.00
CA GLU A 385 10.49 -21.26 10.25
C GLU A 385 10.56 -19.72 10.25
N PHE A 386 10.63 -19.09 9.07
CA PHE A 386 10.55 -17.64 8.93
C PHE A 386 9.29 -17.09 9.60
N PHE A 387 8.15 -17.78 9.46
CA PHE A 387 6.85 -17.34 9.99
C PHE A 387 6.66 -17.57 11.48
N LEU A 388 7.50 -18.38 12.13
CA LEU A 388 7.57 -18.44 13.60
C LEU A 388 8.55 -17.42 14.15
N LYS A 389 9.67 -17.22 13.43
CA LYS A 389 10.68 -16.23 13.78
C LYS A 389 10.10 -14.81 13.71
N TYR A 390 9.43 -14.49 12.61
CA TYR A 390 8.70 -13.26 12.39
C TYR A 390 7.19 -13.48 12.44
N GLU A 391 6.50 -12.69 13.26
CA GLU A 391 5.05 -12.55 13.18
C GLU A 391 4.75 -11.56 12.05
N VAL A 392 4.38 -12.10 10.88
CA VAL A 392 4.18 -11.33 9.66
C VAL A 392 2.72 -10.89 9.55
N LEU A 393 2.52 -9.58 9.46
CA LEU A 393 1.22 -8.91 9.39
C LEU A 393 1.14 -8.08 8.09
N LEU A 394 0.06 -8.26 7.34
CA LEU A 394 -0.20 -7.56 6.07
C LEU A 394 -1.01 -6.29 6.30
N ALA A 395 -0.50 -5.16 5.80
CA ALA A 395 -1.19 -3.89 5.78
C ALA A 395 -1.72 -3.61 4.37
N SER A 396 -3.04 -3.45 4.22
CA SER A 396 -3.66 -3.08 2.94
C SER A 396 -3.76 -1.57 2.77
N THR A 397 -3.71 -0.80 3.87
CA THR A 397 -3.80 0.67 3.86
C THR A 397 -2.78 1.30 4.80
N PRO A 398 -2.45 2.59 4.62
CA PRO A 398 -1.57 3.32 5.54
C PRO A 398 -2.06 3.31 6.99
N GLU A 399 -3.38 3.38 7.21
CA GLU A 399 -4.02 3.28 8.53
C GLU A 399 -3.72 1.92 9.19
N GLN A 400 -3.86 0.84 8.42
CA GLN A 400 -3.54 -0.50 8.89
C GLN A 400 -2.03 -0.66 9.17
N LEU A 401 -1.16 -0.09 8.32
CA LEU A 401 0.28 -0.09 8.55
C LEU A 401 0.62 0.53 9.91
N ILE A 402 0.04 1.70 10.20
CA ILE A 402 0.21 2.41 11.47
C ILE A 402 -0.33 1.58 12.63
N ALA A 403 -1.58 1.08 12.52
CA ALA A 403 -2.24 0.34 13.58
C ALA A 403 -1.52 -0.98 13.93
N LEU A 404 -1.06 -1.72 12.92
CA LEU A 404 -0.32 -2.97 13.11
C LEU A 404 1.10 -2.74 13.66
N SER A 405 1.69 -1.57 13.39
CA SER A 405 3.03 -1.20 13.88
C SER A 405 3.03 -0.61 15.29
N ALA A 406 1.86 -0.32 15.87
CA ALA A 406 1.76 0.23 17.21
C ALA A 406 2.35 -0.72 18.26
N ALA A 407 3.00 -0.14 19.28
CA ALA A 407 3.49 -0.88 20.44
C ALA A 407 2.32 -1.45 21.27
N VAL A 408 1.24 -0.67 21.38
CA VAL A 408 -0.02 -1.09 22.03
C VAL A 408 -1.03 -1.48 20.96
N PRO A 409 -1.30 -2.79 20.74
CA PRO A 409 -2.28 -3.24 19.76
C PRO A 409 -3.71 -2.98 20.22
N SER A 410 -4.64 -2.88 19.27
CA SER A 410 -6.08 -2.92 19.56
C SER A 410 -6.49 -4.26 20.21
N GLU A 411 -7.63 -4.31 20.89
CA GLU A 411 -8.09 -5.54 21.57
C GLU A 411 -8.12 -6.77 20.65
N LYS A 412 -8.63 -6.61 19.42
CA LYS A 412 -8.66 -7.69 18.42
C LYS A 412 -7.26 -8.15 18.00
N GLN A 413 -6.35 -7.21 17.77
CA GLN A 413 -4.95 -7.51 17.44
C GLN A 413 -4.22 -8.17 18.61
N ALA A 414 -4.44 -7.69 19.84
CA ALA A 414 -3.85 -8.25 21.05
C ALA A 414 -4.30 -9.71 21.25
N ALA A 415 -5.58 -9.99 21.03
CA ALA A 415 -6.12 -11.34 21.10
C ALA A 415 -5.43 -12.26 20.07
N ALA A 416 -5.37 -11.87 18.79
CA ALA A 416 -4.70 -12.66 17.76
C ALA A 416 -3.21 -12.89 18.05
N ALA A 417 -2.49 -11.83 18.43
CA ALA A 417 -1.07 -11.90 18.79
C ALA A 417 -0.83 -12.81 20.01
N ALA A 418 -1.71 -12.79 21.02
CA ALA A 418 -1.61 -13.68 22.17
C ALA A 418 -1.81 -15.15 21.79
N LYS A 419 -2.80 -15.45 20.94
CA LYS A 419 -3.01 -16.81 20.39
C LYS A 419 -1.77 -17.28 19.62
N PHE A 420 -1.18 -16.39 18.81
CA PHE A 420 -0.01 -16.71 18.02
C PHE A 420 1.26 -16.89 18.86
N LEU A 421 1.46 -16.05 19.87
CA LEU A 421 2.58 -16.14 20.82
C LEU A 421 2.54 -17.46 21.61
N GLU A 422 1.35 -17.95 21.97
CA GLU A 422 1.19 -19.27 22.57
C GLU A 422 1.71 -20.39 21.65
N ILE A 423 1.39 -20.34 20.36
CA ILE A 423 1.91 -21.28 19.36
C ILE A 423 3.43 -21.16 19.25
N LYS A 424 3.95 -19.93 19.19
CA LYS A 424 5.40 -19.70 19.07
C LYS A 424 6.17 -20.23 20.29
N SER A 425 5.69 -19.95 21.50
CA SER A 425 6.35 -20.36 22.76
C SER A 425 6.35 -21.87 22.99
N LYS A 426 5.37 -22.59 22.44
CA LYS A 426 5.26 -24.05 22.51
C LYS A 426 5.96 -24.77 21.35
N SER A 427 6.53 -24.04 20.38
CA SER A 427 7.28 -24.63 19.30
C SER A 427 8.51 -25.37 19.86
N PRO A 428 8.63 -26.69 19.65
CA PRO A 428 9.75 -27.45 20.17
C PRO A 428 11.04 -27.09 19.42
N ASN A 429 12.19 -27.39 20.02
CA ASN A 429 13.49 -27.36 19.34
C ASN A 429 13.64 -28.46 18.25
N SER A 430 12.61 -29.28 18.02
CA SER A 430 12.57 -30.39 17.06
C SER A 430 11.89 -29.99 15.74
N SER A 431 11.65 -30.97 14.85
CA SER A 431 11.02 -30.77 13.53
C SER A 431 9.73 -29.93 13.58
N LEU A 432 9.77 -28.76 12.95
CA LEU A 432 8.63 -27.86 12.78
C LEU A 432 7.44 -28.53 12.08
N ALA A 433 7.72 -29.43 11.13
CA ALA A 433 6.66 -30.17 10.43
C ALA A 433 5.84 -31.05 11.40
N ALA A 434 6.51 -31.72 12.34
CA ALA A 434 5.82 -32.53 13.35
C ALA A 434 4.99 -31.65 14.30
N TYR A 435 5.51 -30.47 14.66
CA TYR A 435 4.79 -29.52 15.51
C TYR A 435 3.50 -29.01 14.84
N LEU A 436 3.59 -28.56 13.58
CA LEU A 436 2.44 -28.06 12.82
C LEU A 436 1.40 -29.15 12.51
N SER A 437 1.81 -30.42 12.47
CA SER A 437 0.88 -31.54 12.29
C SER A 437 -0.05 -31.80 13.49
N ASN A 438 0.23 -31.18 14.64
CA ASN A 438 -0.64 -31.28 15.81
C ASN A 438 -2.00 -30.61 15.53
N ARG A 439 -3.10 -31.37 15.70
CA ARG A 439 -4.46 -30.91 15.46
C ARG A 439 -4.81 -29.60 16.19
N PHE A 440 -4.37 -29.44 17.43
CA PHE A 440 -4.66 -28.24 18.22
C PHE A 440 -3.91 -27.01 17.68
N VAL A 441 -2.65 -27.20 17.25
CA VAL A 441 -1.85 -26.12 16.63
C VAL A 441 -2.49 -25.69 15.31
N ARG A 442 -2.86 -26.66 14.47
CA ARG A 442 -3.53 -26.40 13.18
C ARG A 442 -4.85 -25.65 13.36
N GLN A 443 -5.72 -26.13 14.25
CA GLN A 443 -7.01 -25.47 14.52
C GLN A 443 -6.78 -24.04 15.00
N ARG A 444 -5.82 -23.81 15.89
CA ARG A 444 -5.52 -22.48 16.41
C ARG A 444 -4.98 -21.53 15.33
N LEU A 445 -4.15 -22.01 14.42
CA LEU A 445 -3.67 -21.24 13.27
C LEU A 445 -4.81 -20.86 12.33
N GLN A 446 -5.75 -21.77 12.08
CA GLN A 446 -6.95 -21.52 11.28
C GLN A 446 -7.85 -20.47 11.96
N GLU A 447 -8.15 -20.62 13.25
CA GLU A 447 -8.91 -19.63 14.03
C GLU A 447 -8.29 -18.23 13.96
N ILE A 448 -6.96 -18.11 14.11
CA ILE A 448 -6.27 -16.81 13.98
C ILE A 448 -6.43 -16.25 12.57
N SER A 449 -6.31 -17.09 11.53
CA SER A 449 -6.38 -16.66 10.14
C SER A 449 -7.79 -16.19 9.74
N GLU A 450 -8.83 -16.76 10.35
CA GLU A 450 -10.22 -16.35 10.18
C GLU A 450 -10.53 -15.05 10.95
N ASP A 451 -10.12 -14.97 12.23
CA ASP A 451 -10.37 -13.81 13.10
C ASP A 451 -9.53 -12.58 12.72
N ALA A 452 -8.33 -12.81 12.18
CA ALA A 452 -7.36 -11.79 11.80
C ALA A 452 -6.77 -12.09 10.40
N PRO A 453 -7.50 -11.78 9.31
CA PRO A 453 -7.06 -12.07 7.94
C PRO A 453 -5.72 -11.42 7.54
N TYR A 454 -5.34 -10.33 8.21
CA TYR A 454 -4.04 -9.69 8.04
C TYR A 454 -2.86 -10.50 8.63
N HIS A 455 -3.12 -11.53 9.44
CA HIS A 455 -2.09 -12.30 10.14
C HIS A 455 -1.49 -13.40 9.26
N LEU A 456 -0.63 -13.03 8.31
CA LEU A 456 -0.09 -13.94 7.31
C LEU A 456 0.71 -15.12 7.88
N SER A 457 1.48 -14.94 8.97
CA SER A 457 2.20 -16.07 9.57
C SER A 457 1.26 -17.21 9.97
N ALA A 458 0.08 -16.89 10.51
CA ALA A 458 -0.90 -17.91 10.89
C ALA A 458 -1.45 -18.62 9.65
N LYS A 459 -1.80 -17.85 8.61
CA LYS A 459 -2.31 -18.34 7.33
C LYS A 459 -1.32 -19.30 6.65
N LEU A 460 -0.06 -18.91 6.53
CA LEU A 460 0.96 -19.70 5.85
C LEU A 460 1.41 -20.93 6.66
N LEU A 461 1.46 -20.81 7.99
CA LEU A 461 1.72 -21.98 8.84
C LEU A 461 0.54 -22.96 8.85
N ALA A 462 -0.70 -22.49 8.74
CA ALA A 462 -1.87 -23.34 8.54
C ALA A 462 -1.79 -24.07 7.18
N LEU A 463 -1.46 -23.35 6.10
CA LEU A 463 -1.28 -23.94 4.77
C LEU A 463 -0.19 -25.02 4.76
N GLN A 464 0.93 -24.76 5.45
CA GLN A 464 2.00 -25.74 5.67
C GLN A 464 1.50 -26.95 6.48
N ALA A 465 0.74 -26.72 7.54
CA ALA A 465 0.20 -27.76 8.41
C ALA A 465 -0.76 -28.70 7.67
N ASP A 466 -1.52 -28.17 6.71
CA ASP A 466 -2.46 -28.92 5.87
C ASP A 466 -1.78 -29.68 4.72
N GLY A 467 -0.46 -29.55 4.56
CA GLY A 467 0.27 -30.17 3.46
C GLY A 467 -0.02 -29.55 2.10
N MET A 468 -0.69 -28.38 2.09
CA MET A 468 -1.11 -27.64 0.91
C MET A 468 -0.06 -26.59 0.49
N ARG A 469 1.19 -26.76 0.91
CA ARG A 469 2.26 -25.82 0.60
C ARG A 469 2.56 -25.81 -0.90
N PRO A 470 2.83 -24.64 -1.50
CA PRO A 470 3.37 -24.59 -2.85
C PRO A 470 4.71 -25.32 -2.92
N ILE A 471 4.97 -26.00 -4.04
CA ILE A 471 6.25 -26.67 -4.32
C ILE A 471 7.10 -25.92 -5.35
N TYR A 472 6.50 -24.98 -6.07
CA TYR A 472 7.15 -24.11 -7.04
C TYR A 472 7.14 -22.66 -6.56
N LEU A 473 8.18 -21.92 -6.94
CA LEU A 473 8.22 -20.47 -6.77
C LEU A 473 7.24 -19.79 -7.72
N SER A 474 6.64 -18.68 -7.30
CA SER A 474 5.96 -17.78 -8.24
C SER A 474 6.98 -17.24 -9.25
N ARG A 475 6.54 -16.89 -10.46
CA ARG A 475 7.43 -16.36 -11.51
C ARG A 475 8.25 -15.16 -11.04
N LYS A 476 7.65 -14.24 -10.26
CA LYS A 476 8.34 -13.08 -9.67
C LYS A 476 9.42 -13.49 -8.67
N SER A 477 9.08 -14.44 -7.79
CA SER A 477 10.00 -14.94 -6.77
C SER A 477 11.16 -15.72 -7.39
N LEU A 478 10.88 -16.54 -8.41
CA LEU A 478 11.90 -17.24 -9.21
C LEU A 478 12.82 -16.27 -9.94
N ALA A 479 12.27 -15.24 -10.59
CA ALA A 479 13.08 -14.21 -11.25
C ALA A 479 13.98 -13.48 -10.26
N ALA A 480 13.49 -13.18 -9.05
CA ALA A 480 14.29 -12.55 -8.01
C ALA A 480 15.42 -13.47 -7.48
N GLU A 481 15.15 -14.76 -7.27
CA GLU A 481 16.17 -15.77 -6.92
C GLU A 481 17.23 -15.91 -8.03
N ILE A 482 16.80 -16.02 -9.29
CA ILE A 482 17.71 -16.05 -10.44
C ILE A 482 18.57 -14.79 -10.48
N TRP A 483 17.96 -13.62 -10.27
CA TRP A 483 18.70 -12.36 -10.24
C TRP A 483 19.78 -12.41 -9.16
N MET A 484 19.45 -12.79 -7.92
CA MET A 484 20.44 -12.90 -6.85
C MET A 484 21.56 -13.89 -7.20
N ALA A 485 21.24 -15.02 -7.85
CA ALA A 485 22.23 -16.01 -8.26
C ALA A 485 23.22 -15.47 -9.31
N VAL A 486 22.77 -14.63 -10.25
CA VAL A 486 23.61 -14.08 -11.33
C VAL A 486 24.16 -12.68 -11.06
N ASP A 487 23.72 -11.99 -10.00
CA ASP A 487 24.19 -10.65 -9.63
C ASP A 487 25.73 -10.52 -9.56
N PRO A 488 26.48 -11.53 -9.06
CA PRO A 488 27.95 -11.48 -9.06
C PRO A 488 28.60 -11.34 -10.44
N ILE A 489 27.92 -11.74 -11.52
CA ILE A 489 28.41 -11.61 -12.91
C ILE A 489 28.61 -10.14 -13.27
N GLN A 490 27.82 -9.24 -12.70
CA GLN A 490 27.93 -7.80 -12.94
C GLN A 490 29.33 -7.25 -12.61
N ALA A 491 29.91 -7.71 -11.51
CA ALA A 491 31.24 -7.28 -11.11
C ALA A 491 32.30 -7.68 -12.15
N VAL A 492 32.07 -8.76 -12.90
CA VAL A 492 32.96 -9.22 -13.97
C VAL A 492 32.72 -8.44 -15.26
N SER A 493 31.46 -8.17 -15.64
CA SER A 493 31.14 -7.40 -16.84
C SER A 493 31.71 -5.99 -16.82
N SER A 494 31.91 -5.42 -15.63
CA SER A 494 32.48 -4.08 -15.42
C SER A 494 34.01 -4.06 -15.28
N LEU A 495 34.70 -5.21 -15.33
CA LEU A 495 36.17 -5.23 -15.24
C LEU A 495 36.83 -4.63 -16.49
N ASP A 496 37.93 -3.90 -16.26
CA ASP A 496 38.89 -3.55 -17.31
C ASP A 496 39.73 -4.78 -17.64
N LEU A 497 39.57 -5.30 -18.86
CA LEU A 497 40.27 -6.52 -19.27
C LEU A 497 41.75 -6.30 -19.58
N ASN A 498 42.19 -5.04 -19.69
CA ASN A 498 43.60 -4.72 -19.95
C ASN A 498 44.50 -4.93 -18.72
N VAL A 499 43.92 -5.20 -17.54
CA VAL A 499 44.64 -5.34 -16.26
C VAL A 499 44.31 -6.66 -15.55
N ILE A 500 43.97 -7.72 -16.29
CA ILE A 500 43.58 -9.00 -15.69
C ILE A 500 44.79 -9.74 -15.13
N THR A 501 44.83 -9.82 -13.81
CA THR A 501 45.82 -10.58 -13.05
C THR A 501 45.37 -12.05 -12.85
N PRO A 502 46.29 -12.99 -12.58
CA PRO A 502 45.92 -14.37 -12.23
C PRO A 502 44.91 -14.50 -11.06
N PRO A 503 44.97 -13.65 -10.02
CA PRO A 503 43.91 -13.58 -9.01
C PRO A 503 42.53 -13.21 -9.57
N ALA A 504 42.45 -12.26 -10.52
CA ALA A 504 41.18 -11.88 -11.15
C ALA A 504 40.58 -13.05 -11.96
N MET A 505 41.39 -13.80 -12.71
CA MET A 505 40.91 -15.01 -13.42
C MET A 505 40.38 -16.07 -12.46
N THR A 506 41.07 -16.28 -11.33
CA THR A 506 40.62 -17.22 -10.30
C THR A 506 39.29 -16.77 -9.67
N ARG A 507 39.09 -15.46 -9.52
CA ARG A 507 37.82 -14.88 -9.03
C ARG A 507 36.68 -15.13 -10.03
N ILE A 508 36.91 -14.98 -11.33
CA ILE A 508 35.92 -15.26 -12.39
C ILE A 508 35.47 -16.72 -12.32
N ASP A 509 36.39 -17.67 -12.18
CA ASP A 509 36.04 -19.10 -12.08
C ASP A 509 35.22 -19.42 -10.82
N LYS A 510 35.56 -18.79 -9.70
CA LYS A 510 34.78 -18.92 -8.45
C LYS A 510 33.36 -18.36 -8.62
N ILE A 511 33.21 -17.21 -9.29
CA ILE A 511 31.90 -16.62 -9.58
C ILE A 511 31.08 -17.57 -10.45
N HIS A 512 31.65 -18.06 -11.57
CA HIS A 512 30.96 -19.02 -12.43
C HIS A 512 30.51 -20.27 -11.68
N GLY A 513 31.39 -20.84 -10.84
CA GLY A 513 31.07 -22.02 -10.03
C GLY A 513 29.91 -21.76 -9.07
N LYS A 514 29.96 -20.65 -8.34
CA LYS A 514 28.89 -20.26 -7.42
C LYS A 514 27.56 -20.02 -8.14
N CYS A 515 27.56 -19.26 -9.24
CA CYS A 515 26.35 -19.01 -10.03
C CYS A 515 25.76 -20.30 -10.56
N ARG A 516 26.59 -21.24 -11.04
CA ARG A 516 26.11 -22.56 -11.50
C ARG A 516 25.41 -23.32 -10.37
N ASP A 517 26.06 -23.42 -9.22
CA ASP A 517 25.55 -24.20 -8.10
C ASP A 517 24.25 -23.59 -7.54
N ASP A 518 24.18 -22.25 -7.45
CA ASP A 518 22.98 -21.53 -7.04
C ASP A 518 21.82 -21.74 -8.05
N LEU A 519 22.08 -21.60 -9.36
CA LEU A 519 21.08 -21.82 -10.42
C LEU A 519 20.62 -23.29 -10.50
N ASP A 520 21.51 -24.26 -10.30
CA ASP A 520 21.14 -25.67 -10.29
C ASP A 520 20.27 -26.03 -9.09
N GLY A 521 20.47 -25.36 -7.96
CA GLY A 521 19.61 -25.46 -6.79
C GLY A 521 18.15 -25.04 -7.05
N LEU A 522 17.91 -24.15 -8.02
CA LEU A 522 16.57 -23.66 -8.36
C LEU A 522 15.75 -24.65 -9.20
N ASN A 523 16.37 -25.64 -9.86
CA ASN A 523 15.66 -26.57 -10.75
C ASN A 523 14.46 -27.26 -10.08
N ARG A 524 14.57 -27.60 -8.79
CA ARG A 524 13.51 -28.30 -8.04
C ARG A 524 12.31 -27.42 -7.69
N TYR A 525 12.48 -26.10 -7.78
CA TYR A 525 11.46 -25.10 -7.44
C TYR A 525 10.89 -24.39 -8.67
N THR A 526 11.31 -24.78 -9.88
CA THR A 526 10.87 -24.20 -11.14
C THR A 526 9.77 -25.04 -11.79
N GLU A 527 8.61 -24.43 -12.00
CA GLU A 527 7.53 -25.04 -12.77
C GLU A 527 7.91 -25.17 -14.25
N ALA A 528 7.28 -26.11 -14.97
CA ALA A 528 7.55 -26.35 -16.39
C ALA A 528 7.44 -25.08 -17.26
N GLY A 529 6.48 -24.20 -16.98
CA GLY A 529 6.26 -22.94 -17.70
C GLY A 529 7.39 -21.91 -17.58
N ASP A 530 8.18 -21.97 -16.50
CA ASP A 530 9.24 -21.00 -16.21
C ASP A 530 10.65 -21.55 -16.44
N ARG A 531 10.79 -22.77 -16.97
CA ARG A 531 12.10 -23.37 -17.28
C ARG A 531 12.91 -22.58 -18.29
N ASN A 532 12.27 -21.81 -19.17
CA ASN A 532 12.97 -20.97 -20.15
C ASN A 532 13.81 -19.89 -19.44
N LEU A 533 13.25 -19.28 -18.37
CA LEU A 533 13.90 -18.21 -17.62
C LEU A 533 15.15 -18.73 -16.92
N LEU A 534 15.05 -19.93 -16.34
CA LEU A 534 16.20 -20.61 -15.73
C LEU A 534 17.24 -21.03 -16.78
N ALA A 535 16.81 -21.47 -17.96
CA ALA A 535 17.72 -21.83 -19.05
C ALA A 535 18.52 -20.62 -19.56
N GLN A 536 17.88 -19.46 -19.73
CA GLN A 536 18.54 -18.21 -20.10
C GLN A 536 19.57 -17.77 -19.04
N ALA A 537 19.27 -17.95 -17.75
CA ALA A 537 20.24 -17.67 -16.67
C ALA A 537 21.48 -18.57 -16.76
N LYS A 538 21.29 -19.86 -17.09
CA LYS A 538 22.39 -20.81 -17.29
C LYS A 538 23.20 -20.48 -18.54
N GLU A 539 22.56 -20.00 -19.60
CA GLU A 539 23.24 -19.50 -20.80
C GLU A 539 24.10 -18.28 -20.49
N LEU A 540 23.57 -17.30 -19.72
CA LEU A 540 24.35 -16.17 -19.22
C LEU A 540 25.59 -16.66 -18.44
N ASN A 541 25.43 -17.61 -17.51
CA ASN A 541 26.58 -18.17 -16.79
C ASN A 541 27.57 -18.91 -17.72
N ALA A 542 27.09 -19.52 -18.81
CA ALA A 542 27.97 -20.14 -19.81
C ALA A 542 28.85 -19.11 -20.53
N THR A 543 28.32 -17.91 -20.85
CA THR A 543 29.15 -16.83 -21.45
C THR A 543 30.28 -16.40 -20.52
N LEU A 544 30.07 -16.39 -19.20
CA LEU A 544 31.11 -16.14 -18.21
C LEU A 544 32.21 -17.21 -18.25
N ARG A 545 31.83 -18.48 -18.44
CA ARG A 545 32.78 -19.58 -18.61
C ARG A 545 33.60 -19.45 -19.89
N THR A 546 32.99 -19.02 -20.99
CA THR A 546 33.68 -18.71 -22.25
C THR A 546 34.72 -17.64 -22.03
N LEU A 547 34.36 -16.52 -21.40
CA LEU A 547 35.33 -15.45 -21.06
C LEU A 547 36.51 -15.99 -20.24
N SER A 548 36.25 -16.79 -19.20
CA SER A 548 37.33 -17.40 -18.39
C SER A 548 38.28 -18.26 -19.22
N ARG A 549 37.75 -19.03 -20.18
CA ARG A 549 38.56 -19.87 -21.08
C ARG A 549 39.45 -19.03 -21.98
N GLU A 550 38.92 -17.99 -22.61
CA GLU A 550 39.70 -17.13 -23.52
C GLU A 550 40.82 -16.38 -22.78
N LEU A 551 40.55 -15.92 -21.56
CA LEU A 551 41.57 -15.29 -20.71
C LEU A 551 42.76 -16.22 -20.41
N ARG A 552 42.51 -17.53 -20.36
CA ARG A 552 43.50 -18.57 -20.11
C ARG A 552 44.10 -19.18 -21.38
N SER A 553 43.62 -18.76 -22.55
CA SER A 553 44.12 -19.25 -23.84
C SER A 553 45.62 -18.96 -24.00
N ARG A 554 46.29 -19.89 -24.70
CA ARG A 554 47.70 -19.82 -25.11
C ARG A 554 47.89 -19.34 -26.55
N SER A 555 46.83 -18.81 -27.18
CA SER A 555 46.89 -18.22 -28.53
C SER A 555 47.89 -17.07 -28.60
N ASP A 556 48.24 -16.67 -29.83
CA ASP A 556 48.99 -15.45 -30.08
C ASP A 556 48.32 -14.24 -29.41
N ILE A 557 49.11 -13.25 -28.99
CA ILE A 557 48.63 -12.09 -28.24
C ILE A 557 47.50 -11.37 -28.98
N TYR A 558 47.59 -11.23 -30.30
CA TYR A 558 46.58 -10.53 -31.10
C TYR A 558 45.27 -11.32 -31.18
N GLU A 559 45.35 -12.63 -31.45
CA GLU A 559 44.18 -13.52 -31.51
C GLU A 559 43.50 -13.60 -30.15
N LYS A 560 44.28 -13.76 -29.08
CA LYS A 560 43.78 -13.78 -27.70
C LYS A 560 43.04 -12.49 -27.34
N TYR A 561 43.58 -11.33 -27.70
CA TYR A 561 42.91 -10.06 -27.42
C TYR A 561 41.54 -9.98 -28.11
N LYS A 562 41.47 -10.38 -29.38
CA LYS A 562 40.23 -10.40 -30.16
C LYS A 562 39.19 -11.36 -29.56
N ASP A 563 39.60 -12.56 -29.18
CA ASP A 563 38.70 -13.58 -28.62
C ASP A 563 38.18 -13.17 -27.24
N VAL A 564 39.04 -12.64 -26.38
CA VAL A 564 38.67 -12.07 -25.07
C VAL A 564 37.70 -10.89 -25.23
N ALA A 565 37.97 -9.98 -26.17
CA ALA A 565 37.08 -8.85 -26.44
C ALA A 565 35.70 -9.31 -26.92
N THR A 566 35.65 -10.33 -27.78
CA THR A 566 34.40 -10.92 -28.30
C THR A 566 33.61 -11.59 -27.18
N ALA A 567 34.24 -12.46 -26.39
CA ALA A 567 33.61 -13.15 -25.26
C ALA A 567 33.09 -12.15 -24.20
N ARG A 568 33.81 -11.04 -23.98
CA ARG A 568 33.36 -9.97 -23.08
C ARG A 568 32.15 -9.24 -23.65
N ALA A 569 32.17 -8.87 -24.93
CA ALA A 569 31.05 -8.18 -25.56
C ALA A 569 29.77 -9.02 -25.49
N GLU A 570 29.89 -10.33 -25.71
CA GLU A 570 28.80 -11.29 -25.55
C GLU A 570 28.30 -11.37 -24.11
N LEU A 571 29.20 -11.50 -23.12
CA LEU A 571 28.85 -11.49 -21.69
C LEU A 571 28.09 -10.22 -21.30
N VAL A 572 28.62 -9.04 -21.66
CA VAL A 572 28.03 -7.74 -21.35
C VAL A 572 26.66 -7.59 -21.99
N SER A 573 26.54 -7.94 -23.28
CA SER A 573 25.27 -7.88 -24.02
C SER A 573 24.21 -8.79 -23.39
N THR A 574 24.57 -10.05 -23.15
CA THR A 574 23.67 -11.07 -22.60
C THR A 574 23.24 -10.71 -21.18
N ASN A 575 24.18 -10.28 -20.33
CA ASN A 575 23.89 -9.82 -18.97
C ASN A 575 22.89 -8.64 -18.99
N ARG A 576 23.12 -7.65 -19.85
CA ARG A 576 22.25 -6.47 -19.96
C ARG A 576 20.82 -6.87 -20.39
N ILE A 577 20.69 -7.70 -21.43
CA ILE A 577 19.38 -8.15 -21.93
C ILE A 577 18.65 -8.94 -20.85
N PHE A 578 19.33 -9.91 -20.24
CA PHE A 578 18.70 -10.77 -19.26
C PHE A 578 18.29 -10.01 -17.99
N ARG A 579 19.13 -9.09 -17.50
CA ARG A 579 18.75 -8.23 -16.37
C ARG A 579 17.56 -7.33 -16.68
N ALA A 580 17.43 -6.84 -17.92
CA ALA A 580 16.26 -6.06 -18.32
C ALA A 580 14.98 -6.90 -18.34
N GLU A 581 15.07 -8.19 -18.70
CA GLU A 581 13.96 -9.14 -18.58
C GLU A 581 13.59 -9.39 -17.11
N LEU A 582 14.58 -9.68 -16.25
CA LEU A 582 14.36 -9.87 -14.81
C LEU A 582 13.73 -8.62 -14.17
N SER A 583 14.20 -7.43 -14.52
CA SER A 583 13.65 -6.13 -14.08
C SER A 583 12.18 -5.96 -14.44
N LYS A 584 11.77 -6.35 -15.65
CA LYS A 584 10.36 -6.31 -16.05
C LYS A 584 9.49 -7.29 -15.26
N ILE A 585 10.03 -8.46 -14.91
CA ILE A 585 9.29 -9.50 -14.17
C ILE A 585 9.14 -9.11 -12.70
N THR A 586 10.23 -8.68 -12.05
CA THR A 586 10.21 -8.36 -10.62
C THR A 586 9.67 -6.96 -10.32
N GLY A 587 9.72 -6.05 -11.29
CA GLY A 587 9.45 -4.63 -11.08
C GLY A 587 10.64 -3.87 -10.47
N ASP A 588 11.75 -4.56 -10.18
CA ASP A 588 12.93 -3.95 -9.59
C ASP A 588 13.72 -3.17 -10.66
N PRO A 589 14.22 -1.97 -10.35
CA PRO A 589 15.00 -1.18 -11.30
C PRO A 589 16.36 -1.83 -11.60
N LEU A 590 16.87 -1.59 -12.81
CA LEU A 590 18.24 -1.93 -13.16
C LEU A 590 19.21 -1.09 -12.32
N PRO A 591 20.22 -1.68 -11.65
CA PRO A 591 21.15 -0.92 -10.82
C PRO A 591 22.00 0.12 -11.58
N GLU A 592 22.12 0.03 -12.91
CA GLU A 592 22.85 1.02 -13.75
C GLU A 592 21.99 2.23 -14.17
N ALA A 593 20.66 2.15 -14.10
CA ALA A 593 19.76 3.20 -14.59
C ALA A 593 19.76 4.49 -13.72
N MET A 594 20.44 4.49 -12.58
CA MET A 594 20.50 5.65 -11.66
C MET A 594 21.81 6.45 -11.77
N ALA A 595 22.93 5.83 -12.17
CA ALA A 595 24.19 6.55 -12.35
C ALA A 595 24.13 7.56 -13.52
N ALA A 596 23.34 7.25 -14.55
CA ALA A 596 23.18 8.11 -15.73
C ALA A 596 22.19 9.27 -15.54
N LYS A 597 21.37 9.27 -14.48
CA LYS A 597 20.31 10.27 -14.28
C LYS A 597 20.73 11.47 -13.43
N TYR A 598 21.91 11.40 -12.80
CA TYR A 598 22.46 12.42 -11.90
C TYR A 598 23.89 12.87 -12.27
N LEU A 599 24.45 12.39 -13.39
CA LEU A 599 25.64 13.03 -13.95
C LEU A 599 25.20 14.32 -14.65
N PRO A 600 25.81 15.48 -14.36
CA PRO A 600 25.55 16.68 -15.13
C PRO A 600 25.83 16.37 -16.60
N VAL A 601 24.87 16.72 -17.47
CA VAL A 601 25.08 16.74 -18.91
C VAL A 601 26.34 17.57 -19.15
N PRO A 602 27.37 17.05 -19.85
CA PRO A 602 28.52 17.86 -20.17
C PRO A 602 28.02 19.07 -20.94
N VAL A 603 28.27 20.25 -20.38
CA VAL A 603 28.06 21.51 -21.09
C VAL A 603 28.95 21.42 -22.32
N GLU A 604 28.33 21.37 -23.50
CA GLU A 604 29.06 21.51 -24.76
C GLU A 604 29.76 22.88 -24.73
N GLU A 605 31.09 22.86 -24.79
CA GLU A 605 31.92 24.05 -25.02
C GLU A 605 31.85 24.50 -26.48
#